data_AF-A0AAW9YZT7-F1
#
_entry.id   AF-A0AAW9YZT7-F1
#
_cell.length_a   1.000
_cell.length_b   1.000
_cell.length_c   1.000
_cell.angle_alpha   90.00
_cell.angle_beta   90.00
_cell.angle_gamma   90.00
#
_symmetry.space_group_name_H-M   'P 1'
#
loop_
_entity.id
_entity.type
_entity.pdbx_description
1 polymer ?
#
loop_
_entity_poly.entity_id
_entity_poly.type
_entity_poly.pdbx_seq_one_letter_code
_entity_poly.pdbx_strand_id
1 'polypeptide(L)'
;MSNFNNIIHMALRSILKNKRRNIFTMIGIIIGIAAVITIMSLGNGFKKTANQQFSDAGASKNTARIEFAEKQTSNTQSKVYKPFNSSDLDIAKQVKGVQDATVRMNQENGLTSVAKTVDKKTDVTVKGKSSSKEIDEGKGFTTDDNDNSERVAIVS
;
A
#
# COMPACT_ATOMS: atom_id res chain seq x y z
N MET A 1 -27.83 45.28 -29.20
CA MET A 1 -27.08 44.77 -28.01
C MET A 1 -27.18 45.69 -26.78
N SER A 2 -27.76 46.90 -26.86
CA SER A 2 -27.90 47.85 -25.73
C SER A 2 -28.86 47.41 -24.62
N ASN A 3 -29.89 46.63 -24.96
CA ASN A 3 -30.94 46.25 -24.00
C ASN A 3 -30.42 45.29 -22.90
N PHE A 4 -29.53 44.35 -23.24
CA PHE A 4 -28.99 43.41 -22.26
C PHE A 4 -28.13 44.11 -21.20
N ASN A 5 -27.32 45.08 -21.63
CA ASN A 5 -26.47 45.85 -20.72
C ASN A 5 -27.31 46.70 -19.76
N ASN A 6 -28.40 47.30 -20.25
CA ASN A 6 -29.36 48.02 -19.40
C ASN A 6 -30.07 47.11 -18.39
N ILE A 7 -30.43 45.88 -18.78
CA ILE A 7 -31.06 44.89 -17.88
C ILE A 7 -30.09 44.46 -16.77
N ILE A 8 -28.82 44.17 -17.10
CA ILE A 8 -27.78 43.86 -16.10
C ILE A 8 -27.61 45.05 -15.14
N HIS A 9 -27.56 46.27 -15.67
CA HIS A 9 -27.36 47.46 -14.85
C HIS A 9 -28.53 47.69 -13.88
N MET A 10 -29.76 47.49 -14.35
CA MET A 10 -30.97 47.56 -13.53
C MET A 10 -31.02 46.45 -12.47
N ALA A 11 -30.64 45.22 -12.82
CA ALA A 11 -30.59 44.08 -11.90
C ALA A 11 -29.57 44.30 -10.78
N LEU A 12 -28.36 44.77 -11.11
CA LEU A 12 -27.32 45.10 -10.12
C LEU A 12 -27.79 46.19 -9.15
N ARG A 13 -28.46 47.25 -9.66
CA ARG A 13 -29.05 48.30 -8.83
C ARG A 13 -30.12 47.76 -7.87
N SER A 14 -30.94 46.82 -8.33
CA SER A 14 -31.96 46.17 -7.50
C SER A 14 -31.32 45.32 -6.39
N ILE A 15 -30.23 44.59 -6.70
CA ILE A 15 -29.49 43.79 -5.72
C ILE A 15 -28.86 44.69 -4.64
N LEU A 16 -28.31 45.84 -5.03
CA LEU A 16 -27.70 46.81 -4.10
C LEU A 16 -28.72 47.51 -3.19
N LYS A 17 -30.00 47.59 -3.60
CA LYS A 17 -31.08 48.24 -2.82
C LYS A 17 -31.53 47.40 -1.61
N ASN A 18 -31.58 46.07 -1.73
CA ASN A 18 -32.05 45.16 -0.68
C ASN A 18 -30.93 44.31 -0.08
N LYS A 19 -29.92 44.98 0.52
CA LYS A 19 -28.69 44.36 1.00
C LYS A 19 -28.88 43.18 1.94
N ARG A 20 -29.79 43.26 2.93
CA ARG A 20 -29.98 42.20 3.94
C ARG A 20 -30.49 40.90 3.35
N ARG A 21 -31.52 40.98 2.50
CA ARG A 21 -32.12 39.81 1.87
C ARG A 21 -31.15 39.13 0.90
N ASN A 22 -30.41 39.93 0.13
CA ASN A 22 -29.46 39.44 -0.86
C ASN A 22 -28.19 38.83 -0.23
N ILE A 23 -27.76 39.31 0.94
CA ILE A 23 -26.64 38.71 1.68
C ILE A 23 -26.97 37.26 2.05
N PHE A 24 -28.17 37.00 2.60
CA PHE A 24 -28.54 35.68 3.09
C PHE A 24 -28.80 34.69 1.94
N THR A 25 -29.31 35.16 0.80
CA THR A 25 -29.51 34.30 -0.37
C THR A 25 -28.20 33.89 -1.02
N MET A 26 -27.22 34.81 -1.13
CA MET A 26 -25.90 34.46 -1.65
C MET A 26 -25.16 33.50 -0.72
N ILE A 27 -25.18 33.76 0.58
CA ILE A 27 -24.56 32.89 1.59
C ILE A 27 -25.18 31.48 1.55
N GLY A 28 -26.50 31.37 1.43
CA GLY A 28 -27.18 30.08 1.34
C GLY A 28 -26.70 29.24 0.15
N ILE A 29 -26.54 29.85 -1.02
CA ILE A 29 -26.05 29.16 -2.22
C ILE A 29 -24.57 28.75 -2.05
N ILE A 30 -23.73 29.64 -1.51
CA ILE A 30 -22.31 29.36 -1.29
C ILE A 30 -22.12 28.21 -0.31
N ILE A 31 -22.79 28.25 0.84
CA ILE A 31 -22.70 27.19 1.85
C ILE A 31 -23.29 25.89 1.30
N GLY A 32 -24.41 25.94 0.58
CA GLY A 32 -25.04 24.76 -0.02
C GLY A 32 -24.09 24.01 -0.97
N ILE A 33 -23.47 24.73 -1.90
CA ILE A 33 -22.54 24.13 -2.86
C ILE A 33 -21.26 23.66 -2.15
N ALA A 34 -20.73 24.45 -1.21
CA ALA A 34 -19.53 24.08 -0.47
C ALA A 34 -19.72 22.80 0.36
N ALA A 35 -20.87 22.64 1.02
CA ALA A 35 -21.18 21.46 1.80
C ALA A 35 -21.25 20.19 0.92
N VAL A 36 -21.89 20.28 -0.25
CA VAL A 36 -21.99 19.16 -1.21
C VAL A 36 -20.62 18.73 -1.73
N ILE A 37 -19.78 19.70 -2.13
CA ILE A 37 -18.42 19.40 -2.60
C ILE A 37 -17.60 18.76 -1.47
N THR A 38 -17.71 19.28 -0.25
CA THR A 38 -16.97 18.78 0.91
C THR A 38 -17.34 17.35 1.25
N ILE A 39 -18.64 17.02 1.34
CA ILE A 39 -19.08 15.66 1.67
C ILE A 39 -18.72 14.66 0.57
N MET A 40 -18.76 15.06 -0.71
CA MET A 40 -18.33 14.23 -1.82
C MET A 40 -16.82 13.97 -1.78
N SER A 41 -16.02 15.00 -1.53
CA SER A 41 -14.57 14.89 -1.41
C SER A 41 -14.20 13.98 -0.23
N LEU A 42 -14.81 14.21 0.93
CA LEU A 42 -14.59 13.39 2.12
C LEU A 42 -15.04 11.94 1.91
N GLY A 43 -16.21 11.72 1.32
CA GLY A 43 -16.73 10.37 1.04
C GLY A 43 -15.84 9.59 0.08
N ASN A 44 -15.38 10.24 -0.99
CA ASN A 44 -14.47 9.61 -1.96
C ASN A 44 -13.08 9.35 -1.33
N GLY A 45 -12.56 10.29 -0.54
CA GLY A 45 -11.31 10.14 0.19
C GLY A 45 -11.37 8.98 1.19
N PHE A 46 -12.42 8.94 2.02
CA PHE A 46 -12.65 7.88 2.99
C PHE A 46 -12.78 6.51 2.31
N LYS A 47 -13.56 6.42 1.21
CA LYS A 47 -13.67 5.18 0.44
C LYS A 47 -12.32 4.71 -0.09
N LYS A 48 -11.48 5.62 -0.59
CA LYS A 48 -10.13 5.29 -1.07
C LYS A 48 -9.27 4.77 0.07
N THR A 49 -9.23 5.46 1.22
CA THR A 49 -8.45 5.03 2.38
C THR A 49 -8.92 3.70 2.92
N ALA A 50 -10.23 3.50 3.08
CA ALA A 50 -10.81 2.24 3.51
C ALA A 50 -10.41 1.11 2.54
N ASN A 51 -10.55 1.32 1.23
CA ASN A 51 -10.13 0.33 0.23
C ASN A 51 -8.64 0.01 0.28
N GLN A 52 -7.77 1.00 0.52
CA GLN A 52 -6.33 0.78 0.70
C GLN A 52 -6.06 -0.07 1.93
N GLN A 53 -6.65 0.28 3.08
CA GLN A 53 -6.51 -0.48 4.32
C GLN A 53 -7.01 -1.92 4.17
N PHE A 54 -8.16 -2.15 3.51
CA PHE A 54 -8.66 -3.51 3.23
C PHE A 54 -7.79 -4.26 2.23
N SER A 55 -7.23 -3.58 1.22
CA SER A 55 -6.28 -4.17 0.25
C SER A 55 -4.98 -4.60 0.93
N ASP A 56 -4.46 -3.77 1.83
CA ASP A 56 -3.23 -4.01 2.60
C ASP A 56 -3.44 -5.09 3.66
N ALA A 57 -4.62 -5.12 4.30
CA ALA A 57 -5.05 -6.20 5.18
C ALA A 57 -5.35 -7.53 4.46
N GLY A 58 -5.17 -7.59 3.13
CA GLY A 58 -5.30 -8.82 2.33
C GLY A 58 -6.75 -9.21 1.99
N ALA A 59 -7.75 -8.46 2.43
CA ALA A 59 -9.17 -8.79 2.23
C ALA A 59 -9.62 -8.75 0.76
N SER A 60 -8.83 -8.13 -0.13
CA SER A 60 -9.17 -7.98 -1.56
C SER A 60 -8.27 -8.80 -2.51
N LYS A 61 -7.36 -9.62 -1.99
CA LYS A 61 -6.53 -10.47 -2.84
C LYS A 61 -7.06 -11.89 -2.73
N ASN A 62 -7.91 -12.29 -3.69
CA ASN A 62 -8.30 -13.69 -3.86
C ASN A 62 -7.08 -14.48 -4.37
N THR A 63 -6.15 -14.78 -3.46
CA THR A 63 -4.90 -15.48 -3.75
C THR A 63 -5.07 -16.96 -3.50
N ALA A 64 -4.91 -17.77 -4.54
CA ALA A 64 -4.71 -19.20 -4.39
C ALA A 64 -3.22 -19.44 -4.10
N ARG A 65 -2.91 -20.06 -2.94
CA ARG A 65 -1.55 -20.47 -2.58
C ARG A 65 -1.40 -21.96 -2.83
N ILE A 66 -0.46 -22.32 -3.70
CA ILE A 66 -0.09 -23.71 -3.95
C ILE A 66 1.25 -23.95 -3.24
N GLU A 67 1.27 -24.89 -2.31
CA GLU A 67 2.46 -25.27 -1.55
C GLU A 67 2.95 -26.66 -2.01
N PHE A 68 4.24 -26.76 -2.30
CA PHE A 68 4.88 -28.01 -2.69
C PHE A 68 5.89 -28.38 -1.61
N ALA A 69 5.68 -29.52 -0.94
CA ALA A 69 6.62 -30.08 0.02
C ALA A 69 7.53 -31.09 -0.67
N GLU A 70 8.84 -30.86 -0.64
CA GLU A 70 9.83 -31.84 -1.07
C GLU A 70 9.98 -32.93 0.01
N LYS A 71 9.86 -34.20 -0.38
CA LYS A 71 10.20 -35.32 0.50
C LYS A 71 11.72 -35.39 0.59
N GLN A 72 12.27 -34.82 1.66
CA GLN A 72 13.70 -34.86 2.01
C GLN A 72 14.21 -36.31 1.92
N THR A 73 14.90 -36.63 0.84
CA THR A 73 15.53 -37.94 0.68
C THR A 73 16.97 -37.77 1.15
N SER A 74 17.29 -38.37 2.29
CA SER A 74 18.61 -38.35 2.90
C SER A 74 19.64 -38.96 1.95
N ASN A 75 20.29 -38.14 1.14
CA ASN A 75 21.74 -38.12 0.96
C ASN A 75 22.14 -37.32 -0.28
N THR A 76 23.13 -36.46 -0.08
CA THR A 76 24.05 -35.90 -1.09
C THR A 76 23.47 -34.87 -2.07
N GLN A 77 23.86 -33.61 -1.79
CA GLN A 77 23.80 -32.44 -2.66
C GLN A 77 22.39 -31.89 -2.91
N SER A 78 22.01 -30.93 -2.06
CA SER A 78 20.86 -30.05 -2.22
C SER A 78 20.93 -29.28 -3.55
N LYS A 79 20.50 -29.91 -4.65
CA LYS A 79 20.04 -29.16 -5.83
C LYS A 79 18.78 -28.44 -5.39
N VAL A 80 18.78 -27.12 -5.48
CA VAL A 80 17.59 -26.30 -5.27
C VAL A 80 16.54 -26.75 -6.29
N TYR A 81 15.61 -27.61 -5.86
CA TYR A 81 14.50 -28.04 -6.68
C TYR A 81 13.56 -26.84 -6.86
N LYS A 82 13.44 -26.37 -8.11
CA LYS A 82 12.48 -25.32 -8.48
C LYS A 82 11.21 -26.02 -8.99
N PRO A 83 10.13 -26.14 -8.20
CA PRO A 83 8.94 -26.90 -8.56
C PRO A 83 8.16 -26.31 -9.73
N PHE A 84 8.35 -25.02 -10.04
CA PHE A 84 7.62 -24.31 -11.09
C PHE A 84 8.61 -23.64 -12.04
N ASN A 85 8.36 -23.80 -13.35
CA ASN A 85 9.10 -23.13 -14.42
C ASN A 85 8.30 -21.90 -14.93
N SER A 86 8.92 -21.05 -15.77
CA SER A 86 8.26 -19.86 -16.31
C SER A 86 7.03 -20.16 -17.18
N SER A 87 7.04 -21.27 -17.92
CA SER A 87 5.90 -21.69 -18.76
C SER A 87 4.68 -22.09 -17.94
N ASP A 88 4.88 -22.66 -16.74
CA ASP A 88 3.79 -23.00 -15.82
C ASP A 88 3.06 -21.72 -15.33
N LEU A 89 3.79 -20.61 -15.17
CA LEU A 89 3.21 -19.31 -14.78
C LEU A 89 2.39 -18.72 -15.91
N ASP A 90 2.84 -18.87 -17.16
CA ASP A 90 2.10 -18.38 -18.33
C ASP A 90 0.78 -19.13 -18.51
N ILE A 91 0.78 -20.45 -18.28
CA ILE A 91 -0.45 -21.26 -18.26
C ILE A 91 -1.38 -20.79 -17.14
N ALA A 92 -0.85 -20.52 -15.94
CA ALA A 92 -1.65 -20.02 -14.82
C ALA A 92 -2.29 -18.65 -15.12
N LYS A 93 -1.56 -17.75 -15.81
CA LYS A 93 -2.07 -16.42 -16.22
C LYS A 93 -3.16 -16.49 -17.31
N GLN A 94 -3.20 -17.55 -18.10
CA GLN A 94 -4.25 -17.74 -19.12
C GLN A 94 -5.61 -18.13 -18.53
N VAL A 95 -5.65 -18.57 -17.27
CA VAL A 95 -6.91 -18.94 -16.60
C VAL A 95 -7.75 -17.68 -16.34
N LYS A 96 -9.01 -17.70 -16.79
CA LYS A 96 -9.96 -16.59 -16.63
C LYS A 96 -10.12 -16.21 -15.16
N GLY A 97 -9.69 -15.00 -14.80
CA GLY A 97 -9.77 -14.46 -13.44
C GLY A 97 -8.43 -14.33 -12.72
N VAL A 98 -7.35 -14.88 -13.29
CA VAL A 98 -5.99 -14.70 -12.75
C VAL A 98 -5.39 -13.40 -13.29
N GLN A 99 -5.16 -12.43 -12.42
CA GLN A 99 -4.48 -11.17 -12.79
C GLN A 99 -2.96 -11.31 -12.79
N ASP A 100 -2.42 -12.08 -11.85
CA ASP A 100 -0.98 -12.30 -11.73
C ASP A 100 -0.69 -13.66 -11.08
N ALA A 101 0.43 -14.26 -11.46
CA ALA A 101 0.94 -15.51 -10.93
C ALA A 101 2.44 -15.34 -10.68
N THR A 102 2.87 -15.51 -9.42
CA THR A 102 4.27 -15.37 -9.01
C THR A 102 4.69 -16.54 -8.13
N VAL A 103 5.93 -17.00 -8.29
CA VAL A 103 6.52 -18.01 -7.40
C VAL A 103 7.17 -17.29 -6.24
N ARG A 104 6.63 -17.50 -5.03
CA ARG A 104 7.24 -17.01 -3.79
C ARG A 104 8.20 -18.07 -3.27
N MET A 105 9.50 -17.88 -3.48
CA MET A 105 10.52 -18.68 -2.80
C MET A 105 10.75 -18.09 -1.41
N ASN A 106 10.49 -18.88 -0.37
CA ASN A 106 10.81 -18.48 0.99
C ASN A 106 12.31 -18.70 1.21
N GLN A 107 13.12 -17.65 1.13
CA GLN A 107 14.55 -17.67 1.46
C GLN A 107 14.74 -17.62 3.00
N GLU A 108 13.94 -18.37 3.76
CA GLU A 108 13.99 -18.40 5.22
C GLU A 108 14.95 -19.49 5.71
N ASN A 109 16.23 -19.33 5.41
CA ASN A 109 17.28 -20.05 6.14
C ASN A 109 17.75 -19.17 7.30
N GLY A 110 16.89 -19.04 8.33
CA GLY A 110 17.26 -18.34 9.55
C GLY A 110 17.90 -19.29 10.57
N LEU A 111 19.07 -18.92 11.11
CA LEU A 111 19.67 -19.63 12.23
C LEU A 111 19.06 -19.07 13.52
N THR A 112 18.33 -19.91 14.26
CA THR A 112 17.80 -19.56 15.58
C THR A 112 18.86 -19.88 16.64
N SER A 113 19.28 -18.88 17.41
CA SER A 113 20.24 -19.05 18.51
C SER A 113 19.64 -18.45 19.77
N VAL A 114 19.60 -19.22 20.86
CA VAL A 114 19.12 -18.72 22.16
C VAL A 114 20.24 -17.94 22.83
N ALA A 115 20.07 -16.64 23.02
CA ALA A 115 20.99 -15.83 23.81
C ALA A 115 20.49 -15.79 25.27
N LYS A 116 21.29 -16.31 26.20
CA LYS A 116 21.05 -16.15 27.65
C LYS A 116 21.83 -14.93 28.14
N THR A 117 21.11 -13.91 28.56
CA THR A 117 21.69 -12.85 29.42
C THR A 117 21.38 -13.19 30.88
N VAL A 118 22.19 -12.67 31.80
CA VAL A 118 22.25 -13.02 33.24
C VAL A 118 20.87 -13.16 33.92
N ASP A 119 19.83 -12.44 33.48
CA ASP A 119 18.49 -12.47 34.10
C ASP A 119 17.31 -12.84 33.16
N LYS A 120 17.50 -13.01 31.84
CA LYS A 120 16.40 -13.34 30.90
C LYS A 120 16.87 -14.23 29.75
N LYS A 121 16.09 -15.26 29.44
CA LYS A 121 16.21 -16.03 28.18
C LYS A 121 15.52 -15.23 27.09
N THR A 122 16.25 -14.91 26.02
CA THR A 122 15.70 -14.23 24.86
C THR A 122 16.01 -15.05 23.62
N ASP A 123 14.99 -15.38 22.84
CA ASP A 123 15.16 -16.10 21.58
C ASP A 123 15.63 -15.12 20.51
N VAL A 124 16.83 -15.33 19.96
CA VAL A 124 17.39 -14.50 18.89
C VAL A 124 17.26 -15.29 17.58
N THR A 125 16.47 -14.75 16.65
CA THR A 125 16.32 -15.34 15.31
C THR A 125 17.14 -14.53 14.33
N VAL A 126 18.21 -15.11 13.78
CA VAL A 126 18.99 -14.48 12.71
C VAL A 126 18.34 -14.84 11.38
N LYS A 127 17.73 -13.87 10.71
CA LYS A 127 17.17 -14.04 9.35
C LYS A 127 18.08 -13.42 8.31
N GLY A 128 18.42 -14.16 7.27
CA GLY A 128 19.07 -13.60 6.08
C GLY A 128 18.08 -12.70 5.32
N LYS A 129 18.44 -11.44 5.10
CA LYS A 129 17.65 -10.46 4.33
C LYS A 129 18.59 -9.73 3.39
N SER A 130 18.16 -9.44 2.16
CA SER A 130 19.02 -8.86 1.11
C SER A 130 19.12 -7.33 1.15
N SER A 131 18.17 -6.65 1.78
CA SER A 131 18.28 -5.21 2.08
C SER A 131 17.27 -4.81 3.15
N SER A 132 17.62 -3.85 4.00
CA SER A 132 16.69 -3.21 4.93
C SER A 132 17.01 -1.73 5.05
N LYS A 133 16.06 -0.87 4.66
CA LYS A 133 16.20 0.59 4.66
C LYS A 133 15.36 1.31 5.72
N GLU A 134 14.32 0.66 6.24
CA GLU A 134 13.51 1.21 7.33
C GLU A 134 14.13 0.81 8.66
N ILE A 135 14.74 1.79 9.33
CA ILE A 135 15.40 1.62 10.63
C ILE A 135 15.13 2.88 11.45
N ASP A 136 14.86 2.70 12.74
CA ASP A 136 14.61 3.81 13.67
C ASP A 136 15.87 4.65 13.91
N GLU A 137 17.04 4.01 14.03
CA GLU A 137 18.33 4.67 14.21
C GLU A 137 19.48 4.00 13.45
N GLY A 138 20.38 4.83 12.91
CA GLY A 138 21.62 4.37 12.26
C GLY A 138 21.50 4.27 10.74
N LYS A 139 22.32 3.38 10.16
CA LYS A 139 22.34 3.14 8.72
C LYS A 139 21.96 1.69 8.45
N GLY A 140 21.07 1.52 7.49
CA GLY A 140 20.70 0.19 7.02
C GLY A 140 21.71 -0.39 6.08
N PHE A 141 21.49 -1.67 5.76
CA PHE A 141 22.31 -2.35 4.79
C PHE A 141 21.60 -2.45 3.43
N THR A 142 22.42 -2.25 2.41
CA THR A 142 22.07 -2.23 1.00
C THR A 142 22.52 -3.52 0.33
N THR A 143 22.06 -3.73 -0.90
CA THR A 143 22.50 -4.87 -1.71
C THR A 143 24.00 -4.83 -1.95
N ASP A 144 24.59 -3.63 -2.05
CA ASP A 144 26.04 -3.44 -2.25
C ASP A 144 26.84 -3.96 -1.05
N ASP A 145 26.34 -3.75 0.17
CA ASP A 145 26.99 -4.27 1.40
C ASP A 145 26.98 -5.80 1.42
N ASN A 146 25.90 -6.40 0.90
CA ASN A 146 25.79 -7.85 0.77
C ASN A 146 26.70 -8.41 -0.35
N ASP A 147 26.82 -7.70 -1.48
CA ASP A 147 27.70 -8.07 -2.58
C ASP A 147 29.19 -7.95 -2.18
N ASN A 148 29.52 -6.97 -1.35
CA ASN A 148 30.84 -6.80 -0.75
C ASN A 148 31.09 -7.75 0.45
N SER A 149 30.12 -8.60 0.80
CA SER A 149 30.19 -9.52 1.96
C SER A 149 30.49 -8.80 3.27
N GLU A 150 29.98 -7.57 3.43
CA GLU A 150 30.13 -6.80 4.65
C GLU A 150 29.35 -7.45 5.80
N ARG A 151 29.96 -7.47 6.99
CA ARG A 151 29.35 -8.05 8.19
C ARG A 151 28.44 -7.04 8.85
N VAL A 152 27.21 -6.95 8.35
CA VAL A 152 26.18 -6.03 8.84
C VAL A 152 25.00 -6.80 9.43
N ALA A 153 24.48 -6.32 10.55
CA ALA A 153 23.31 -6.91 11.21
C ALA A 153 22.41 -5.78 11.70
N ILE A 154 21.11 -5.97 11.53
CA ILE A 154 20.08 -5.07 12.07
C ILE A 154 19.35 -5.83 13.17
N VAL A 155 19.20 -5.16 14.31
CA VAL A 155 18.40 -5.64 15.43
C VAL A 155 17.04 -4.97 15.32
N SER A 156 15.98 -5.78 15.29
CA SER A 156 14.58 -5.35 15.38
C SER A 156 13.99 -5.77 16.70
#